data_AF-A0AAE8Q4Q1-F1
#
_entry.id   AF-A0AAE8Q4Q1-F1
#
_cell.length_a   1.000
_cell.length_b   1.000
_cell.length_c   1.000
_cell.angle_alpha   90.00
_cell.angle_beta   90.00
_cell.angle_gamma   90.00
#
_symmetry.space_group_name_H-M   'P 1'
#
loop_
_entity.id
_entity.type
_entity.pdbx_description
1 polymer ?
#
loop_
_entity_poly.entity_id
_entity_poly.type
_entity_poly.pdbx_seq_one_letter_code
_entity_poly.pdbx_strand_id
1 'polypeptide(L)'
;MPEMNQSKKLARWSLADASAVGHILVVQCQYCRITRRYLPDDILKFQKNTSVDRVRFRCQECGKRDYIHVSVYSPSSSDIGKLPVRRLVGMRDVKMPIWRDETM
;
A
#
# COMPACT_ATOMS: atom_id res chain seq x y z
N MET A 1 13.79 15.39 -21.67
CA MET A 1 14.10 14.85 -20.33
C MET A 1 13.58 13.41 -20.29
N PRO A 2 14.38 12.38 -19.96
CA PRO A 2 13.84 11.03 -19.97
C PRO A 2 12.92 10.85 -18.76
N GLU A 3 11.62 10.84 -19.02
CA GLU A 3 10.58 10.43 -18.08
C GLU A 3 10.76 8.93 -17.82
N MET A 4 11.70 8.61 -16.93
CA MET A 4 12.06 7.24 -16.60
C MET A 4 10.94 6.63 -15.75
N ASN A 5 9.97 6.05 -16.47
CA ASN A 5 8.75 5.39 -16.03
C ASN A 5 8.88 4.81 -14.60
N GLN A 6 8.35 5.54 -13.63
CA GLN A 6 8.37 5.16 -12.21
C GLN A 6 7.74 3.77 -12.01
N SER A 7 6.74 3.41 -12.82
CA SER A 7 6.10 2.10 -12.83
C SER A 7 7.08 0.97 -13.18
N LYS A 8 8.06 1.19 -14.08
CA LYS A 8 9.12 0.19 -14.37
C LYS A 8 10.05 -0.02 -13.18
N LYS A 9 10.34 1.04 -12.42
CA LYS A 9 11.15 0.92 -11.19
C LYS A 9 10.37 0.15 -10.11
N LEU A 10 9.09 0.45 -9.93
CA LEU A 10 8.22 -0.21 -8.94
C LEU A 10 7.93 -1.68 -9.30
N ALA A 11 7.75 -1.99 -10.58
CA ALA A 11 7.52 -3.35 -11.06
C ALA A 11 8.71 -4.30 -10.80
N ARG A 12 9.94 -3.76 -10.69
CA ARG A 12 11.13 -4.54 -10.38
C ARG A 12 11.21 -4.99 -8.92
N TRP A 13 10.51 -4.32 -8.01
CA TRP A 13 10.55 -4.64 -6.58
C TRP A 13 9.32 -5.46 -6.17
N SER A 14 9.56 -6.65 -5.62
CA SER A 14 8.52 -7.36 -4.88
C SER A 14 8.37 -6.76 -3.48
N LEU A 15 7.21 -6.99 -2.85
CA LEU A 15 6.99 -6.60 -1.45
C LEU A 15 8.04 -7.20 -0.50
N ALA A 16 8.42 -8.46 -0.71
CA ALA A 16 9.47 -9.12 0.07
C ALA A 16 10.84 -8.44 -0.09
N ASP A 17 11.25 -8.12 -1.32
CA ASP A 17 12.53 -7.45 -1.61
C ASP A 17 12.56 -6.04 -0.99
N ALA A 18 11.46 -5.30 -1.11
CA ALA A 18 11.32 -3.98 -0.51
C ALA A 18 11.43 -4.06 1.03
N SER A 19 10.85 -5.10 1.64
CA SER A 19 10.98 -5.35 3.09
C SER A 19 12.42 -5.62 3.50
N ALA A 20 13.10 -6.51 2.76
CA ALA A 20 14.47 -6.95 3.06
C ALA A 20 15.48 -5.79 3.02
N VAL A 21 15.28 -4.82 2.13
CA VAL A 21 16.14 -3.62 2.00
C VAL A 21 15.75 -2.52 3.00
N GLY A 22 14.62 -2.64 3.69
CA GLY A 22 14.12 -1.61 4.61
C GLY A 22 13.43 -0.43 3.90
N HIS A 23 12.92 -0.64 2.69
CA HIS A 23 12.13 0.36 1.99
C HIS A 23 10.75 0.54 2.61
N ILE A 24 10.19 1.73 2.42
CA ILE A 24 8.86 2.12 2.89
C ILE A 24 7.95 2.35 1.69
N LEU A 25 6.71 1.90 1.78
CA LEU A 25 5.68 2.16 0.79
C LEU A 25 4.97 3.46 1.11
N VAL A 26 4.97 4.38 0.15
CA VAL A 26 4.28 5.67 0.24
C VAL A 26 3.04 5.58 -0.63
N VAL A 27 1.88 5.71 0.01
CA VAL A 27 0.57 5.68 -0.64
C VAL A 27 -0.02 7.07 -0.54
N GLN A 28 -0.14 7.74 -1.67
CA GLN A 28 -0.68 9.09 -1.77
C GLN A 28 -2.02 9.05 -2.50
N CYS A 29 -3.06 9.62 -1.89
CA CYS A 29 -4.29 9.91 -2.60
C CYS A 29 -4.15 11.28 -3.28
N GLN A 30 -4.09 11.33 -4.60
CA GLN A 30 -4.00 12.57 -5.37
C GLN A 30 -5.26 13.44 -5.24
N TYR A 31 -6.41 12.84 -4.95
CA TYR A 31 -7.66 13.56 -4.70
C TYR A 31 -7.68 14.23 -3.32
N CYS A 32 -7.46 13.48 -2.24
CA CYS A 32 -7.46 14.02 -0.87
C CYS A 32 -6.14 14.71 -0.48
N ARG A 33 -5.08 14.55 -1.27
CA ARG A 33 -3.69 14.97 -0.98
C ARG A 33 -3.12 14.40 0.32
N ILE A 34 -3.64 13.26 0.77
CA ILE A 34 -3.18 12.57 1.98
C ILE A 34 -2.12 11.55 1.61
N THR A 35 -1.00 11.59 2.33
CA THR A 35 0.12 10.66 2.18
C THR A 35 0.21 9.76 3.41
N ARG A 36 0.13 8.45 3.19
CA ARG A 36 0.27 7.43 4.24
C ARG A 36 1.44 6.52 3.91
N ARG A 37 2.25 6.22 4.92
CA ARG A 37 3.44 5.37 4.77
C ARG A 37 3.18 4.04 5.46
N TYR A 38 3.54 2.96 4.79
CA TYR A 38 3.35 1.58 5.27
C TYR A 38 4.65 0.80 5.13
N LEU A 39 4.83 -0.19 6.00
CA LEU A 39 5.93 -1.12 5.84
C LEU A 39 5.50 -2.31 4.96
N PRO A 40 6.37 -2.74 4.03
CA PRO A 40 6.08 -3.92 3.20
C PRO A 40 5.81 -5.17 4.04
N ASP A 41 6.52 -5.35 5.17
CA ASP A 41 6.30 -6.44 6.13
C ASP A 41 4.85 -6.52 6.62
N ASP A 42 4.26 -5.38 6.95
CA ASP A 42 2.88 -5.33 7.43
C ASP A 42 1.88 -5.71 6.33
N ILE A 43 2.18 -5.37 5.08
CA ILE A 43 1.33 -5.71 3.92
C ILE A 43 1.41 -7.22 3.62
N LEU A 44 2.60 -7.81 3.75
CA LEU A 44 2.82 -9.24 3.54
C LEU A 44 2.03 -10.14 4.51
N LYS A 45 1.59 -9.60 5.66
CA LYS A 45 0.76 -10.34 6.63
C LYS A 45 -0.66 -10.63 6.12
N PHE A 46 -1.16 -9.86 5.15
CA PHE A 46 -2.51 -10.03 4.57
C PHE A 46 -2.54 -10.11 3.06
N GLN A 47 -1.44 -9.80 2.37
CA GLN A 47 -1.33 -9.98 0.92
C GLN A 47 -0.18 -10.91 0.58
N LYS A 48 -0.37 -11.68 -0.49
CA LYS A 48 0.70 -12.48 -1.07
C LYS A 48 1.83 -11.57 -1.56
N ASN A 49 3.05 -12.09 -1.55
CA ASN A 49 4.18 -11.39 -2.15
C ASN A 49 3.90 -11.11 -3.64
N THR A 50 3.85 -9.83 -3.99
CA THR A 50 3.61 -9.35 -5.35
C THR A 50 4.45 -8.11 -5.62
N SER A 51 4.56 -7.71 -6.88
CA SER A 51 5.24 -6.47 -7.26
C SER A 51 4.54 -5.26 -6.64
N VAL A 52 5.30 -4.25 -6.22
CA VAL A 52 4.75 -3.05 -5.56
C VAL A 52 3.66 -2.36 -6.40
N ASP A 53 3.82 -2.32 -7.72
CA ASP A 53 2.83 -1.77 -8.66
C ASP A 53 1.45 -2.46 -8.61
N ARG A 54 1.42 -3.74 -8.24
CA ARG A 54 0.18 -4.54 -8.16
C ARG A 54 -0.57 -4.37 -6.85
N VAL A 55 0.02 -3.70 -5.87
CA VAL A 55 -0.62 -3.49 -4.57
C VAL A 55 -1.75 -2.47 -4.73
N ARG A 56 -2.97 -2.87 -4.35
CA ARG A 56 -4.15 -2.02 -4.46
C ARG A 56 -4.54 -1.49 -3.08
N PHE A 57 -4.58 -0.17 -2.95
CA PHE A 57 -5.09 0.51 -1.76
C PHE A 57 -6.41 1.24 -2.06
N ARG A 58 -7.20 1.49 -1.01
CA ARG A 58 -8.27 2.50 -1.02
C ARG A 58 -7.87 3.66 -0.12
N CYS A 59 -8.23 4.87 -0.54
CA CYS A 59 -8.18 6.00 0.36
C CYS A 59 -9.14 5.75 1.54
N GLN A 60 -8.67 5.98 2.77
CA GLN A 60 -9.49 5.81 3.97
C GLN A 60 -10.50 6.95 4.17
N GLU A 61 -10.26 8.13 3.58
CA GLU A 61 -11.19 9.26 3.68
C GLU A 61 -12.27 9.21 2.59
N CYS A 62 -11.87 9.07 1.32
CA CYS A 62 -12.81 9.16 0.19
C CYS A 62 -13.21 7.81 -0.41
N GLY A 63 -12.60 6.70 0.01
CA GLY A 63 -12.88 5.35 -0.50
C GLY A 63 -12.43 5.07 -1.94
N LYS A 64 -11.96 6.08 -2.69
CA LYS A 64 -11.57 5.95 -4.11
C LYS A 64 -10.25 5.18 -4.26
N ARG A 65 -10.12 4.47 -5.38
CA ARG A 65 -8.92 3.69 -5.77
C ARG A 65 -8.15 4.35 -6.92
N ASP A 66 -8.86 5.02 -7.82
CA ASP A 66 -8.32 5.52 -9.09
C ASP A 66 -7.30 6.65 -8.91
N TYR A 67 -7.42 7.39 -7.82
CA TYR A 67 -6.52 8.50 -7.46
C TYR A 67 -5.40 8.07 -6.52
N ILE A 68 -5.17 6.78 -6.34
CA ILE A 68 -4.09 6.28 -5.48
C ILE A 68 -2.81 6.14 -6.30
N HIS A 69 -1.78 6.84 -5.84
CA HIS A 69 -0.41 6.70 -6.32
C HIS A 69 0.42 5.97 -5.26
N VAL A 70 1.12 4.91 -5.67
CA VAL A 70 2.01 4.13 -4.80
C VAL A 70 3.44 4.35 -5.26
N SER A 71 4.32 4.69 -4.34
CA SER A 71 5.75 4.80 -4.59
C SER A 71 6.56 4.14 -3.49
N VAL A 72 7.81 3.80 -3.80
CA VAL A 72 8.77 3.26 -2.84
C VAL A 72 9.70 4.38 -2.41
N TYR A 73 9.90 4.50 -1.11
CA TYR A 73 10.80 5.46 -0.51
C TYR A 73 11.88 4.72 0.28
N SER A 74 13.13 5.07 0.00
CA SER A 74 14.30 4.57 0.73
C SER A 74 14.63 5.57 1.85
N PRO A 75 14.43 5.21 3.13
CA PRO A 75 14.73 6.10 4.23
C PRO A 75 16.23 6.30 4.38
N SER A 76 16.66 7.56 4.59
CA SER A 76 18.03 7.86 4.99
C SER A 76 18.17 7.83 6.51
N SER A 77 19.40 7.78 7.03
CA SER A 77 19.66 7.82 8.48
C SER A 77 19.03 9.03 9.17
N SER A 78 18.87 10.14 8.45
CA SER A 78 18.26 11.39 8.94
C SER A 78 16.74 11.32 9.11
N ASP A 79 16.10 10.34 8.46
CA ASP A 79 14.65 10.13 8.45
C ASP A 79 14.18 9.17 9.55
N ILE A 80 15.11 8.43 10.15
CA ILE A 80 14.85 7.49 11.24
C ILE A 80 14.27 8.27 12.43
N GLY A 81 13.08 7.86 12.89
CA GLY A 81 12.36 8.51 13.98
C GLY A 81 11.54 9.75 13.60
N LYS A 82 11.66 10.27 12.36
CA LYS A 82 10.91 11.46 11.90
C LYS A 82 9.75 11.13 10.97
N LEU A 83 9.82 9.99 10.27
CA LEU A 83 8.78 9.61 9.33
C LEU A 83 7.62 8.90 10.03
N PRO A 84 6.39 9.45 9.98
CA PRO A 84 5.23 8.75 10.50
C PRO A 84 4.90 7.57 9.59
N VAL A 85 5.03 6.36 10.13
CA VAL A 85 4.74 5.08 9.48
C VAL A 85 3.56 4.43 10.17
N ARG A 86 2.56 3.99 9.40
CA ARG A 86 1.39 3.30 9.91
C ARG A 86 1.70 1.80 10.02
N ARG A 87 1.55 1.27 11.23
CA ARG A 87 1.72 -0.16 11.53
C ARG A 87 0.38 -0.89 11.45
N LEU A 88 0.42 -2.13 10.99
CA LEU A 88 -0.72 -3.03 11.09
C LEU A 88 -0.89 -3.46 12.55
N VAL A 89 -2.02 -3.09 13.17
CA VAL A 89 -2.34 -3.44 14.56
C VAL A 89 -3.23 -4.67 14.70
N GLY A 90 -3.90 -5.08 13.63
CA GLY A 90 -4.82 -6.21 13.60
C GLY A 90 -5.73 -6.17 12.38
N MET A 91 -6.44 -7.26 12.15
CA MET A 91 -7.47 -7.37 11.12
C MET A 91 -8.80 -7.73 11.77
N ARG A 92 -9.88 -7.14 11.26
CA ARG A 92 -11.25 -7.48 11.67
C ARG A 92 -11.88 -8.30 10.55
N ASP A 93 -12.32 -9.51 10.87
CA ASP A 93 -13.14 -10.31 9.98
C ASP A 93 -14.59 -9.79 10.03
N VAL A 94 -15.20 -9.53 8.88
CA VAL A 94 -16.59 -9.04 8.78
C VAL A 94 -17.45 -10.18 8.26
N LYS A 95 -18.22 -10.81 9.16
CA LYS A 95 -19.22 -11.82 8.77
C LYS A 95 -20.35 -11.14 7.99
N MET A 96 -20.43 -11.41 6.70
CA MET A 96 -21.44 -10.83 5.82
C MET A 96 -22.40 -11.96 5.36
N PRO A 97 -23.66 -11.98 5.84
CA PRO A 97 -24.61 -13.02 5.46
C PRO A 97 -24.97 -12.90 3.98
N ILE A 98 -25.01 -14.04 3.30
CA ILE A 98 -25.45 -14.16 1.91
C ILE A 98 -26.86 -14.72 1.95
N TRP A 99 -27.83 -13.91 1.54
CA TRP A 99 -29.22 -14.29 1.45
C TRP A 99 -29.53 -14.77 0.04
N ARG A 100 -30.39 -15.77 -0.07
CA ARG A 100 -31.00 -16.17 -1.33
C ARG A 100 -32.49 -15.88 -1.20
N ASP A 101 -33.04 -15.16 -2.16
CA ASP A 101 -34.49 -14.96 -2.27
C ASP A 101 -35.12 -16.26 -2.84
N GLU A 102 -36.04 -16.85 -2.10
CA GLU A 102 -36.81 -18.04 -2.49
C GLU A 102 -38.31 -17.73 -2.33
N THR A 103 -39.14 -18.20 -3.27
CA THR A 103 -40.61 -18.05 -3.20
C THR A 103 -41.21 -19.28 -2.53
N MET A 104 -42.09 -19.05 -1.54
CA MET A 104 -42.77 -20.10 -0.75
C MET A 104 -43.84 -20.84 -1.56
#